data_AF-X0SCV8-F1
#
_entry.id   AF-X0SCV8-F1
#
_cell.length_a   1.000
_cell.length_b   1.000
_cell.length_c   1.000
_cell.angle_alpha   90.00
_cell.angle_beta   90.00
_cell.angle_gamma   90.00
#
_symmetry.space_group_name_H-M   'P 1'
#
loop_
_entity.id
_entity.type
_entity.pdbx_description
1 polymer ?
#
loop_
_entity_poly.entity_id
_entity_poly.type
_entity_poly.pdbx_seq_one_letter_code
_entity_poly.pdbx_strand_id
1 'polypeptide(L)'
;SVSNSDFIINLRETYYSQNVNRVLVKEATVPNVFPNIRGADYGSSQNNILKIAEAFEETVVLGEGQYAITTAAAPYNFLTALENAINAQIVGPIALSYNTLSGKIEFTNNGGVDLIIIVTSETTNSPLAAVIGVTEDLTIPSTGTPVSAQVLPDLSGFQNVYLHSKEIADSAAVDGDFGLISVITPISLSEAPYNSYAYRKNDDDELSLIAYEQPRNLRRIRIKLKDDKGNTLPVGVHNINLVLKAYLSPG
;
A
#
# COMPACT_ATOMS: atom_id res chain seq x y z
N SER A 1 -10.20 0.60 12.55
CA SER A 1 -11.06 1.71 12.09
C SER A 1 -12.11 1.17 11.11
N VAL A 2 -13.33 1.73 11.07
CA VAL A 2 -14.30 1.38 10.02
C VAL A 2 -13.83 2.07 8.74
N SER A 3 -13.31 1.31 7.78
CA SER A 3 -12.82 1.90 6.53
C SER A 3 -13.98 2.46 5.70
N ASN A 4 -13.92 3.74 5.34
CA ASN A 4 -14.89 4.39 4.45
C ASN A 4 -14.79 3.92 2.99
N SER A 5 -13.84 3.04 2.66
CA SER A 5 -13.79 2.35 1.37
C SER A 5 -14.75 1.16 1.30
N ASP A 6 -15.45 0.86 2.39
CA ASP A 6 -16.46 -0.19 2.49
C ASP A 6 -17.86 0.40 2.48
N PHE A 7 -18.42 0.58 1.29
CA PHE A 7 -19.74 1.18 1.12
C PHE A 7 -20.75 0.19 0.53
N ILE A 8 -21.99 0.33 0.98
CA ILE A 8 -23.11 -0.51 0.63
C ILE A 8 -24.10 0.32 -0.17
N ILE A 9 -24.35 -0.10 -1.40
CA ILE A 9 -25.40 0.46 -2.25
C ILE A 9 -26.61 -0.49 -2.16
N ASN A 10 -27.73 0.01 -1.65
CA ASN A 10 -29.00 -0.67 -1.69
C ASN A 10 -29.73 -0.29 -2.98
N LEU A 11 -30.11 -1.28 -3.78
CA LEU A 11 -30.85 -1.06 -5.01
C LEU A 11 -32.33 -0.87 -4.67
N ARG A 12 -32.96 0.18 -5.21
CA ARG A 12 -34.32 0.61 -4.83
C ARG A 12 -35.42 -0.37 -5.26
N GLU A 13 -35.14 -1.28 -6.18
CA GLU A 13 -36.13 -2.28 -6.64
C GLU A 13 -35.96 -3.59 -5.88
N THR A 14 -36.80 -3.77 -4.86
CA THR A 14 -36.79 -4.92 -3.94
C THR A 14 -37.72 -6.06 -4.38
N TYR A 15 -38.60 -5.81 -5.35
CA TYR A 15 -39.71 -6.72 -5.69
C TYR A 15 -39.69 -7.05 -7.20
N TYR A 16 -39.18 -8.25 -7.51
CA TYR A 16 -39.31 -8.96 -8.79
C TYR A 16 -39.03 -8.15 -10.08
N SER A 17 -37.79 -8.18 -10.62
CA SER A 17 -37.53 -8.07 -12.08
C SER A 17 -36.07 -7.89 -12.48
N GLN A 18 -35.12 -7.66 -11.55
CA GLN A 18 -33.73 -7.45 -11.92
C GLN A 18 -33.05 -8.79 -12.25
N ASN A 19 -33.35 -9.35 -13.42
CA ASN A 19 -32.65 -10.49 -14.00
C ASN A 19 -31.28 -10.02 -14.53
N VAL A 20 -30.39 -9.56 -13.65
CA VAL A 20 -29.06 -9.07 -14.07
C VAL A 20 -28.25 -10.25 -14.57
N ASN A 21 -27.86 -10.20 -15.85
CA ASN A 21 -27.05 -11.22 -16.50
C ASN A 21 -25.56 -10.83 -16.47
N ARG A 22 -25.26 -9.53 -16.64
CA ARG A 22 -23.88 -9.03 -16.69
C ARG A 22 -23.75 -7.70 -15.98
N VAL A 23 -22.59 -7.43 -15.39
CA VAL A 23 -22.24 -6.13 -14.81
C VAL A 23 -20.88 -5.69 -15.36
N LEU A 24 -20.79 -4.39 -15.64
CA LEU A 24 -19.58 -3.73 -16.11
C LEU A 24 -19.28 -2.54 -15.20
N VAL A 25 -18.02 -2.39 -14.79
CA VAL A 25 -17.51 -1.11 -14.30
C VAL A 25 -17.19 -0.25 -15.50
N LYS A 26 -17.97 0.79 -15.76
CA LYS A 26 -17.72 1.69 -16.89
C LYS A 26 -16.61 2.68 -16.54
N GLU A 27 -16.69 3.26 -15.35
CA GLU A 27 -15.75 4.26 -14.86
C GLU A 27 -15.55 4.09 -13.35
N ALA A 28 -14.33 4.35 -12.88
CA ALA A 28 -14.00 4.40 -11.47
C ALA A 28 -13.01 5.54 -11.19
N THR A 29 -13.23 6.28 -10.11
CA THR A 29 -12.32 7.30 -9.61
C THR A 29 -11.98 6.97 -8.17
N VAL A 30 -10.70 6.80 -7.87
CA VAL A 30 -10.20 6.42 -6.54
C VAL A 30 -9.15 7.43 -6.09
N PRO A 31 -9.23 7.94 -4.84
CA PRO A 31 -8.22 8.84 -4.30
C PRO A 31 -6.91 8.08 -4.03
N ASN A 32 -5.78 8.63 -4.47
CA ASN A 32 -4.46 8.19 -4.03
C ASN A 32 -4.08 8.94 -2.75
N VAL A 33 -4.54 8.42 -1.61
CA VAL A 33 -4.26 8.99 -0.27
C VAL A 33 -3.43 8.03 0.58
N PHE A 34 -2.91 6.98 -0.04
CA PHE A 34 -2.19 5.94 0.65
C PHE A 34 -0.71 6.34 0.79
N PRO A 35 -0.18 6.39 2.02
CA PRO A 35 1.19 6.76 2.26
C PRO A 35 2.14 5.65 1.81
N ASN A 36 3.37 6.00 1.47
CA ASN A 36 4.43 5.03 1.17
C ASN A 36 5.05 4.39 2.42
N ILE A 37 5.00 5.09 3.57
CA ILE A 37 5.30 4.53 4.89
C ILE A 37 3.99 4.30 5.63
N ARG A 38 3.72 3.05 5.98
CA ARG A 38 2.42 2.53 6.40
C ARG A 38 2.50 1.98 7.82
N GLY A 39 1.62 2.48 8.68
CA GLY A 39 1.49 2.04 10.08
C GLY A 39 0.69 0.76 10.24
N ALA A 40 0.35 0.45 11.49
CA ALA A 40 -0.38 -0.76 11.88
C ALA A 40 -1.78 -0.86 11.25
N ASP A 41 -2.38 0.25 10.84
CA ASP A 41 -3.70 0.28 10.18
C ASP A 41 -3.71 -0.45 8.82
N TYR A 42 -2.54 -0.66 8.21
CA TYR A 42 -2.39 -1.36 6.92
C TYR A 42 -2.17 -2.87 7.07
N GLY A 43 -2.29 -3.44 8.27
CA GLY A 43 -2.22 -4.89 8.50
C GLY A 43 -0.92 -5.50 7.97
N SER A 44 -1.03 -6.51 7.10
CA SER A 44 0.15 -7.20 6.52
C SER A 44 0.95 -6.34 5.53
N SER A 45 0.45 -5.16 5.17
CA SER A 45 1.15 -4.16 4.36
C SER A 45 1.90 -3.12 5.18
N GLN A 46 1.89 -3.22 6.52
CA GLN A 46 2.71 -2.39 7.40
C GLN A 46 4.19 -2.47 7.00
N ASN A 47 4.85 -1.30 6.88
CA ASN A 47 6.27 -1.21 6.51
C ASN A 47 7.04 -0.12 7.27
N ASN A 48 6.52 0.35 8.41
CA ASN A 48 7.11 1.45 9.18
C ASN A 48 7.98 1.02 10.37
N ILE A 49 8.29 -0.28 10.50
CA ILE A 49 9.08 -0.84 11.60
C ILE A 49 10.47 -1.20 11.09
N LEU A 50 11.50 -0.70 11.76
CA LEU A 50 12.90 -1.06 11.56
C LEU A 50 13.46 -1.65 12.85
N LYS A 51 14.17 -2.77 12.73
CA LYS A 51 14.94 -3.38 13.81
C LYS A 51 16.40 -3.01 13.68
N ILE A 52 16.99 -2.58 14.78
CA ILE A 52 18.40 -2.22 14.86
C ILE A 52 19.01 -2.84 16.12
N ALA A 53 20.33 -3.00 16.16
CA ALA A 53 21.04 -3.44 17.35
C ALA A 53 22.41 -2.76 17.49
N GLU A 54 22.69 -2.29 18.70
CA GLU A 54 24.03 -1.89 19.15
C GLU A 54 24.54 -2.94 20.16
N ALA A 55 23.98 -2.92 21.37
CA ALA A 55 24.21 -3.93 22.41
C ALA A 55 23.01 -4.88 22.59
N PHE A 56 21.81 -4.39 22.27
CA PHE A 56 20.54 -5.10 22.35
C PHE A 56 19.70 -4.75 21.12
N GLU A 57 18.73 -5.60 20.78
CA GLU A 57 17.79 -5.31 19.70
C GLU A 57 16.80 -4.23 20.14
N GLU A 58 16.70 -3.17 19.34
CA GLU A 58 15.77 -2.06 19.51
C GLU A 58 14.82 -1.95 18.31
N THR A 59 13.65 -1.36 18.56
CA THR A 59 12.62 -1.17 17.54
C THR A 59 12.43 0.31 17.23
N VAL A 60 12.79 0.70 16.02
CA VAL A 60 12.55 2.04 15.48
C VAL A 60 11.22 2.03 14.73
N VAL A 61 10.34 2.97 15.09
CA VAL A 61 9.04 3.15 14.42
C VAL A 61 9.05 4.48 13.70
N LEU A 62 8.96 4.44 12.37
CA LEU A 62 8.79 5.64 11.56
C LEU A 62 7.31 6.03 11.53
N GLY A 63 7.02 7.33 11.66
CA GLY A 63 5.65 7.82 11.56
C GLY A 63 5.04 7.54 10.19
N GLU A 64 3.78 7.10 10.15
CA GLU A 64 3.04 6.93 8.90
C GLU A 64 2.98 8.26 8.12
N GLY A 65 3.23 8.21 6.81
CA GLY A 65 3.21 9.41 5.98
C GLY A 65 3.74 9.20 4.57
N GLN A 66 3.53 10.21 3.72
CA GLN A 66 4.12 10.28 2.39
C GLN A 66 5.47 10.98 2.46
N TYR A 67 6.54 10.22 2.25
CA TYR A 67 7.91 10.73 2.25
C TYR A 67 8.50 10.76 0.84
N ALA A 68 9.49 11.61 0.64
CA ALA A 68 10.32 11.63 -0.56
C ALA A 68 11.79 11.75 -0.19
N ILE A 69 12.67 11.17 -1.01
CA ILE A 69 14.12 11.41 -0.92
C ILE A 69 14.38 12.75 -1.59
N THR A 70 14.48 13.81 -0.79
CA THR A 70 14.71 15.17 -1.27
C THR A 70 15.72 15.87 -0.37
N THR A 71 16.22 17.02 -0.80
CA THR A 71 17.04 17.92 0.02
C THR A 71 16.20 18.89 0.85
N ALA A 72 14.85 18.82 0.78
CA ALA A 72 13.97 19.68 1.55
C ALA A 72 13.97 19.28 3.04
N ALA A 73 13.61 20.19 3.93
CA ALA A 73 13.51 19.88 5.36
C ALA A 73 12.25 19.04 5.68
N ALA A 74 12.23 18.41 6.86
CA ALA A 74 11.09 17.71 7.44
C ALA A 74 9.77 18.52 7.34
N PRO A 75 8.60 17.86 7.25
CA PRO A 75 8.33 16.44 7.51
C PRO A 75 8.39 15.51 6.28
N TYR A 76 8.60 16.05 5.08
CA TYR A 76 8.51 15.26 3.85
C TYR A 76 9.81 14.55 3.46
N ASN A 77 10.92 14.85 4.14
CA ASN A 77 12.22 14.23 3.86
C ASN A 77 12.37 12.90 4.58
N PHE A 78 12.44 11.83 3.79
CA PHE A 78 12.61 10.48 4.29
C PHE A 78 13.89 10.29 5.11
N LEU A 79 15.04 10.82 4.65
CA LEU A 79 16.34 10.61 5.28
C LEU A 79 16.38 11.24 6.67
N THR A 80 15.93 12.50 6.78
CA THR A 80 15.90 13.22 8.05
C THR A 80 14.94 12.57 9.04
N ALA A 81 13.77 12.11 8.58
CA ALA A 81 12.79 11.46 9.44
C ALA A 81 13.32 10.11 9.97
N LEU A 82 13.96 9.32 9.10
CA LEU A 82 14.57 8.05 9.47
C LEU A 82 15.78 8.24 10.38
N GLU A 83 16.65 9.20 10.08
CA GLU A 83 17.80 9.56 10.92
C GLU A 83 17.37 9.94 12.33
N ASN A 84 16.38 10.82 12.47
CA ASN A 84 15.85 11.22 13.77
C ASN A 84 15.22 10.02 14.53
N ALA A 85 14.53 9.13 13.82
CA ALA A 85 13.91 7.96 14.42
C ALA A 85 14.95 6.95 14.92
N ILE A 86 16.03 6.73 14.17
CA ILE A 86 17.15 5.86 14.55
C ILE A 86 17.91 6.49 15.74
N ASN A 87 18.32 7.75 15.62
CA ASN A 87 19.11 8.45 16.64
C ASN A 87 18.36 8.63 17.98
N ALA A 88 17.03 8.50 17.98
CA ALA A 88 16.25 8.47 19.21
C ALA A 88 16.36 7.15 20.00
N GLN A 89 16.82 6.06 19.36
CA GLN A 89 16.91 4.72 19.94
C GLN A 89 18.33 4.27 20.25
N ILE A 90 19.34 5.04 19.84
CA ILE A 90 20.76 4.68 19.98
C ILE A 90 21.55 5.77 20.69
N VAL A 91 22.71 5.39 21.23
CA VAL A 91 23.60 6.35 21.92
C VAL A 91 24.52 7.05 20.94
N GLY A 92 24.92 6.36 19.88
CA GLY A 92 25.81 6.86 18.84
C GLY A 92 25.09 7.57 17.69
N PRO A 93 25.42 8.83 17.34
CA PRO A 93 24.72 9.51 16.26
C PRO A 93 25.08 8.89 14.90
N ILE A 94 24.06 8.52 14.14
CA ILE A 94 24.19 8.10 12.75
C ILE A 94 23.71 9.24 11.85
N ALA A 95 24.43 9.45 10.75
CA ALA A 95 24.02 10.32 9.66
C ALA A 95 23.59 9.47 8.45
N LEU A 96 22.47 9.85 7.83
CA LEU A 96 22.00 9.27 6.58
C LEU A 96 22.24 10.24 5.44
N SER A 97 22.75 9.72 4.32
CA SER A 97 22.87 10.48 3.08
C SER A 97 22.37 9.66 1.90
N TYR A 98 22.07 10.35 0.80
CA TYR A 98 21.66 9.70 -0.45
C TYR A 98 22.73 9.95 -1.50
N ASN A 99 23.33 8.86 -1.97
CA ASN A 99 24.33 8.92 -3.01
C ASN A 99 23.62 9.02 -4.37
N THR A 100 23.69 10.19 -5.01
CA THR A 100 23.02 10.47 -6.27
C THR A 100 23.60 9.71 -7.47
N LEU A 101 24.82 9.19 -7.35
CA LEU A 101 25.46 8.39 -8.41
C LEU A 101 25.00 6.93 -8.35
N SER A 102 24.95 6.35 -7.16
CA SER A 102 24.54 4.95 -6.97
C SER A 102 23.02 4.78 -6.76
N GLY A 103 22.33 5.88 -6.42
CA GLY A 103 20.90 5.89 -6.09
C GLY A 103 20.57 5.27 -4.73
N LYS A 104 21.56 5.05 -3.87
CA LYS A 104 21.44 4.29 -2.62
C LYS A 104 21.53 5.19 -1.39
N ILE A 105 20.91 4.74 -0.30
CA ILE A 105 21.07 5.35 1.03
C ILE A 105 22.41 4.90 1.60
N GLU A 106 23.17 5.83 2.17
CA GLU A 106 24.44 5.59 2.85
C GLU A 106 24.32 5.97 4.32
N PHE A 107 24.79 5.07 5.17
CA PHE A 107 24.79 5.20 6.61
C PHE A 107 26.20 5.50 7.10
N THR A 108 26.36 6.54 7.90
CA THR A 108 27.64 6.87 8.53
C THR A 108 27.43 6.93 10.03
N ASN A 109 28.10 6.04 10.76
CA ASN A 109 28.14 6.12 12.21
C ASN A 109 29.21 7.13 12.62
N ASN A 110 28.79 8.19 13.31
CA ASN A 110 29.66 9.29 13.74
C ASN A 110 30.16 9.14 15.18
N GLY A 111 29.91 7.99 15.80
CA GLY A 111 30.46 7.61 17.10
C GLY A 111 29.54 6.63 17.82
N GLY A 112 30.10 5.81 18.70
CA GLY A 112 29.34 4.77 19.42
C GLY A 112 29.95 3.39 19.19
N VAL A 113 29.12 2.35 19.29
CA VAL A 113 29.44 0.98 18.88
C VAL A 113 28.92 0.69 17.47
N ASP A 114 29.29 -0.44 16.89
CA ASP A 114 28.79 -0.84 15.57
C ASP A 114 27.25 -0.98 15.63
N LEU A 115 26.55 -0.39 14.65
CA LEU A 115 25.10 -0.57 14.52
C LEU A 115 24.81 -1.67 13.51
N ILE A 116 23.92 -2.59 13.84
CA ILE A 116 23.41 -3.59 12.91
C ILE A 116 21.96 -3.23 12.58
N ILE A 117 21.66 -3.02 11.29
CA ILE A 117 20.27 -3.03 10.81
C ILE A 117 19.89 -4.49 10.61
N ILE A 118 18.88 -4.95 11.33
CA ILE A 118 18.39 -6.32 11.29
C ILE A 118 17.24 -6.41 10.29
N VAL A 119 17.30 -7.35 9.36
CA VAL A 119 16.26 -7.61 8.36
C VAL A 119 15.22 -8.58 8.88
N THR A 120 15.68 -9.66 9.52
CA THR A 120 14.81 -10.70 10.08
C THR A 120 15.21 -10.94 11.54
N SER A 121 14.34 -10.61 12.48
CA SER A 121 14.50 -10.96 13.89
C SER A 121 13.62 -12.17 14.24
N GLU A 122 14.01 -12.92 15.27
CA GLU A 122 13.24 -14.05 15.82
C GLU A 122 11.86 -13.62 16.35
N THR A 123 11.69 -12.34 16.70
CA THR A 123 10.50 -11.85 17.39
C THR A 123 9.57 -11.00 16.51
N THR A 124 10.09 -10.24 15.56
CA THR A 124 9.31 -9.38 14.67
C THR A 124 10.13 -9.02 13.43
N ASN A 125 9.54 -9.12 12.24
CA ASN A 125 10.22 -8.71 11.00
C ASN A 125 10.49 -7.19 10.97
N SER A 126 11.48 -6.79 10.19
CA SER A 126 11.89 -5.38 9.97
C SER A 126 11.45 -4.92 8.57
N PRO A 127 10.15 -4.71 8.32
CA PRO A 127 9.65 -4.43 6.98
C PRO A 127 10.15 -3.09 6.41
N LEU A 128 10.58 -2.15 7.26
CA LEU A 128 11.22 -0.92 6.79
C LEU A 128 12.61 -1.17 6.21
N ALA A 129 13.31 -2.26 6.58
CA ALA A 129 14.61 -2.62 6.02
C ALA A 129 14.52 -2.80 4.49
N ALA A 130 13.48 -3.48 4.01
CA ALA A 130 13.24 -3.63 2.57
C ALA A 130 12.99 -2.29 1.86
N VAL A 131 12.29 -1.35 2.51
CA VAL A 131 11.99 -0.01 1.99
C VAL A 131 13.25 0.83 1.83
N ILE A 132 14.19 0.75 2.79
CA ILE A 132 15.47 1.48 2.75
C ILE A 132 16.52 0.82 1.83
N GLY A 133 16.19 -0.34 1.24
CA GLY A 133 17.08 -1.08 0.35
C GLY A 133 18.04 -2.04 1.06
N VAL A 134 17.75 -2.43 2.30
CA VAL A 134 18.53 -3.38 3.09
C VAL A 134 17.89 -4.77 3.03
N THR A 135 18.52 -5.68 2.30
CA THR A 135 18.02 -7.06 2.04
C THR A 135 18.63 -8.13 2.93
N GLU A 136 19.79 -7.85 3.52
CA GLU A 136 20.49 -8.69 4.48
C GLU A 136 20.97 -7.81 5.63
N ASP A 137 21.22 -8.40 6.80
CA ASP A 137 21.68 -7.67 7.98
C ASP A 137 22.90 -6.81 7.63
N LEU A 138 22.81 -5.51 7.93
CA LEU A 138 23.81 -4.54 7.53
C LEU A 138 24.52 -4.01 8.77
N THR A 139 25.80 -4.35 8.91
CA THR A 139 26.67 -3.79 9.95
C THR A 139 27.27 -2.46 9.49
N ILE A 140 27.00 -1.41 10.26
CA ILE A 140 27.52 -0.07 10.10
C ILE A 140 28.59 0.11 11.20
N PRO A 141 29.88 0.13 10.83
CA PRO A 141 30.97 0.18 11.80
C PRO A 141 30.96 1.52 12.54
N SER A 142 31.28 1.47 13.84
CA SER A 142 31.34 2.56 14.82
C SER A 142 32.13 3.80 14.38
N THR A 143 33.12 3.62 13.51
CA THR A 143 33.84 4.71 12.86
C THR A 143 34.27 4.28 11.46
N GLY A 144 34.18 5.19 10.49
CA GLY A 144 34.77 4.97 9.18
C GLY A 144 33.92 5.44 8.01
N THR A 145 34.13 4.78 6.87
CA THR A 145 33.54 5.09 5.58
C THR A 145 32.03 4.85 5.60
N PRO A 146 31.23 5.69 4.91
CA PRO A 146 29.80 5.43 4.73
C PRO A 146 29.55 4.04 4.17
N VAL A 147 28.57 3.33 4.74
CA VAL A 147 28.12 2.01 4.28
C VAL A 147 26.85 2.20 3.47
N SER A 148 26.88 1.80 2.19
CA SER A 148 25.71 1.88 1.31
C SER A 148 24.75 0.71 1.53
N ALA A 149 23.45 0.97 1.39
CA ALA A 149 22.43 -0.07 1.30
C ALA A 149 22.68 -1.02 0.10
N GLN A 150 22.20 -2.26 0.22
CA GLN A 150 22.40 -3.30 -0.79
C GLN A 150 21.67 -2.96 -2.10
N VAL A 151 20.46 -2.39 -2.01
CA VAL A 151 19.57 -2.11 -3.15
C VAL A 151 19.07 -0.66 -3.09
N LEU A 152 18.43 -0.21 -4.17
CA LEU A 152 17.75 1.08 -4.23
C LEU A 152 16.59 1.10 -3.22
N PRO A 153 16.35 2.23 -2.53
CA PRO A 153 15.19 2.39 -1.68
C PRO A 153 13.90 2.43 -2.51
N ASP A 154 12.83 1.82 -2.00
CA ASP A 154 11.51 1.80 -2.64
C ASP A 154 10.48 2.58 -1.82
N LEU A 155 10.26 3.82 -2.23
CA LEU A 155 9.25 4.72 -1.66
C LEU A 155 8.04 4.89 -2.58
N SER A 156 7.82 3.96 -3.50
CA SER A 156 6.82 4.11 -4.56
C SER A 156 5.37 3.94 -4.09
N GLY A 157 5.13 3.42 -2.89
CA GLY A 157 3.80 3.28 -2.30
C GLY A 157 2.97 2.19 -2.99
N PHE A 158 1.63 2.35 -3.00
CA PHE A 158 0.76 1.40 -3.72
C PHE A 158 0.70 1.74 -5.21
N GLN A 159 1.10 0.80 -6.06
CA GLN A 159 1.03 0.94 -7.52
C GLN A 159 -0.35 0.64 -8.08
N ASN A 160 -1.07 -0.31 -7.46
CA ASN A 160 -2.39 -0.73 -7.85
C ASN A 160 -3.26 -0.92 -6.62
N VAL A 161 -4.54 -0.61 -6.78
CA VAL A 161 -5.58 -0.88 -5.80
C VAL A 161 -6.72 -1.62 -6.47
N TYR A 162 -7.35 -2.52 -5.72
CA TYR A 162 -8.33 -3.45 -6.27
C TYR A 162 -9.73 -3.12 -5.75
N LEU A 163 -10.66 -2.87 -6.68
CA LEU A 163 -12.07 -2.81 -6.34
C LEU A 163 -12.61 -4.22 -6.16
N HIS A 164 -13.17 -4.49 -4.99
CA HIS A 164 -13.64 -5.80 -4.59
C HIS A 164 -15.14 -5.77 -4.28
N SER A 165 -15.88 -6.77 -4.79
CA SER A 165 -17.27 -7.02 -4.39
C SER A 165 -17.59 -8.48 -4.51
N LYS A 166 -18.02 -9.08 -3.40
CA LYS A 166 -18.46 -10.49 -3.42
C LYS A 166 -19.79 -10.63 -4.15
N GLU A 167 -20.67 -9.63 -4.05
CA GLU A 167 -21.99 -9.70 -4.68
C GLU A 167 -21.93 -9.62 -6.21
N ILE A 168 -20.91 -8.96 -6.77
CA ILE A 168 -20.71 -8.80 -8.22
C ILE A 168 -19.67 -9.78 -8.77
N ALA A 169 -18.50 -9.89 -8.15
CA ALA A 169 -17.36 -10.63 -8.70
C ALA A 169 -17.18 -12.02 -8.06
N ASP A 170 -18.27 -12.67 -7.63
CA ASP A 170 -18.23 -13.99 -6.97
C ASP A 170 -17.56 -15.06 -7.85
N SER A 171 -17.80 -15.01 -9.16
CA SER A 171 -17.18 -15.88 -10.17
C SER A 171 -15.89 -15.33 -10.78
N ALA A 172 -15.51 -14.09 -10.44
CA ALA A 172 -14.31 -13.42 -10.90
C ALA A 172 -13.38 -13.17 -9.71
N ALA A 173 -12.70 -14.24 -9.28
CA ALA A 173 -11.75 -14.18 -8.19
C ALA A 173 -10.31 -14.28 -8.71
N VAL A 174 -9.44 -13.45 -8.13
CA VAL A 174 -7.99 -13.58 -8.28
C VAL A 174 -7.48 -14.36 -7.07
N ASP A 175 -6.67 -15.37 -7.32
CA ASP A 175 -5.96 -16.07 -6.24
C ASP A 175 -4.81 -15.17 -5.76
N GLY A 176 -4.91 -14.70 -4.51
CA GLY A 176 -3.82 -14.00 -3.84
C GLY A 176 -3.14 -14.93 -2.83
N ASP A 177 -1.98 -14.54 -2.32
CA ASP A 177 -1.24 -15.30 -1.28
C ASP A 177 -2.07 -15.58 0.00
N PHE A 178 -3.22 -14.92 0.16
CA PHE A 178 -4.16 -15.10 1.28
C PHE A 178 -5.50 -15.77 0.88
N GLY A 179 -5.60 -16.29 -0.34
CA GLY A 179 -6.76 -16.97 -0.91
C GLY A 179 -7.49 -16.18 -2.00
N LEU A 180 -8.67 -16.67 -2.39
CA LEU A 180 -9.48 -16.10 -3.47
C LEU A 180 -10.11 -14.75 -3.07
N ILE A 181 -9.78 -13.71 -3.83
CA ILE A 181 -10.29 -12.34 -3.67
C ILE A 181 -11.16 -12.00 -4.88
N SER A 182 -12.45 -11.70 -4.68
CA SER A 182 -13.40 -11.31 -5.74
C SER A 182 -13.11 -9.90 -6.27
N VAL A 183 -12.23 -9.79 -7.26
CA VAL A 183 -11.79 -8.52 -7.84
C VAL A 183 -12.70 -8.15 -9.00
N ILE A 184 -13.29 -6.96 -8.92
CA ILE A 184 -14.08 -6.39 -10.03
C ILE A 184 -13.14 -5.81 -11.09
N THR A 185 -12.21 -4.96 -10.65
CA THR A 185 -11.20 -4.36 -11.53
C THR A 185 -10.03 -3.82 -10.69
N PRO A 186 -8.78 -3.95 -11.16
CA PRO A 186 -7.67 -3.17 -10.65
C PRO A 186 -7.77 -1.71 -11.10
N ILE A 187 -7.26 -0.78 -10.31
CA ILE A 187 -7.07 0.63 -10.64
C ILE A 187 -5.61 0.94 -10.39
N SER A 188 -4.93 1.43 -11.43
CA SER A 188 -3.53 1.82 -11.31
C SER A 188 -3.43 3.21 -10.70
N LEU A 189 -2.51 3.36 -9.74
CA LEU A 189 -2.16 4.63 -9.11
C LEU A 189 -0.82 5.17 -9.61
N SER A 190 -0.14 4.47 -10.54
CA SER A 190 1.22 4.81 -10.99
C SER A 190 1.34 6.23 -11.55
N GLU A 191 0.30 6.73 -12.21
CA GLU A 191 0.25 8.06 -12.80
C GLU A 191 -0.46 9.09 -11.91
N ALA A 192 -1.06 8.67 -10.79
CA ALA A 192 -1.78 9.55 -9.88
C ALA A 192 -0.87 9.95 -8.71
N PRO A 193 -0.42 11.22 -8.60
CA PRO A 193 0.35 11.67 -7.45
C PRO A 193 -0.39 11.47 -6.12
N TYR A 194 0.34 11.45 -5.02
CA TYR A 194 -0.26 11.47 -3.68
C TYR A 194 -1.20 12.68 -3.53
N ASN A 195 -2.34 12.47 -2.87
CA ASN A 195 -3.44 13.42 -2.72
C ASN A 195 -4.12 13.84 -4.05
N SER A 196 -4.07 12.99 -5.06
CA SER A 196 -4.81 13.15 -6.32
C SER A 196 -5.78 12.00 -6.55
N TYR A 197 -6.46 11.98 -7.69
CA TYR A 197 -7.40 10.92 -8.05
C TYR A 197 -6.88 10.12 -9.24
N ALA A 198 -6.84 8.80 -9.09
CA ALA A 198 -6.69 7.90 -10.22
C ALA A 198 -8.04 7.70 -10.89
N TYR A 199 -8.05 7.82 -12.21
CA TYR A 199 -9.24 7.61 -13.03
C TYR A 199 -9.03 6.42 -13.94
N ARG A 200 -9.99 5.50 -13.93
CA ARG A 200 -10.06 4.37 -14.86
C ARG A 200 -11.36 4.44 -15.63
N LYS A 201 -11.25 4.34 -16.95
CA LYS A 201 -12.39 4.17 -17.86
C LYS A 201 -12.19 2.88 -18.65
N ASN A 202 -13.24 2.07 -18.70
CA ASN A 202 -13.26 0.91 -19.58
C ASN A 202 -13.97 1.32 -20.88
N ASP A 203 -13.19 1.55 -21.93
CA ASP A 203 -13.71 1.87 -23.26
C ASP A 203 -14.18 0.62 -24.02
N ASP A 204 -13.65 -0.55 -23.67
CA ASP A 204 -14.08 -1.84 -24.21
C ASP A 204 -15.10 -2.52 -23.29
N ASP A 205 -16.37 -2.43 -23.70
CA ASP A 205 -17.51 -2.98 -22.98
C ASP A 205 -17.57 -4.52 -23.05
N GLU A 206 -16.86 -5.22 -23.94
CA GLU A 206 -16.99 -6.68 -24.10
C GLU A 206 -15.98 -7.45 -23.25
N LEU A 207 -14.75 -6.94 -23.12
CA LEU A 207 -13.66 -7.63 -22.41
C LEU A 207 -13.67 -7.41 -20.89
N SER A 208 -14.42 -6.41 -20.40
CA SER A 208 -14.44 -6.03 -18.98
C SER A 208 -15.75 -6.38 -18.26
N LEU A 209 -16.56 -7.26 -18.87
CA LEU A 209 -17.82 -7.75 -18.31
C LEU A 209 -17.60 -8.86 -17.30
N ILE A 210 -18.32 -8.76 -16.19
CA ILE A 210 -18.55 -9.88 -15.29
C ILE A 210 -19.89 -10.49 -15.67
N ALA A 211 -19.84 -11.67 -16.30
CA ALA A 211 -21.02 -12.43 -16.68
C ALA A 211 -21.38 -13.47 -15.61
N TYR A 212 -22.66 -13.56 -15.29
CA TYR A 212 -23.18 -14.58 -14.39
C TYR A 212 -23.65 -15.80 -15.17
N GLU A 213 -23.42 -16.99 -14.64
CA GLU A 213 -23.93 -18.24 -15.23
C GLU A 213 -25.47 -18.30 -15.25
N GLN A 214 -26.09 -17.70 -14.23
CA GLN A 214 -27.55 -17.57 -14.11
C GLN A 214 -27.90 -16.14 -13.72
N PRO A 215 -29.00 -15.55 -14.23
CA PRO A 215 -29.43 -14.21 -13.87
C PRO A 215 -29.58 -14.05 -12.36
N ARG A 216 -29.01 -12.97 -11.81
CA ARG A 216 -29.02 -12.69 -10.37
C ARG A 216 -29.86 -11.46 -10.05
N ASN A 217 -30.67 -11.55 -9.00
CA ASN A 217 -31.32 -10.39 -8.41
C ASN A 217 -30.35 -9.71 -7.44
N LEU A 218 -29.72 -8.63 -7.88
CA LEU A 218 -28.88 -7.81 -7.02
C LEU A 218 -29.77 -6.93 -6.15
N ARG A 219 -29.77 -7.15 -4.83
CA ARG A 219 -30.46 -6.27 -3.86
C ARG A 219 -29.50 -5.27 -3.22
N ARG A 220 -28.24 -5.66 -3.11
CA ARG A 220 -27.20 -4.95 -2.40
C ARG A 220 -25.88 -5.18 -3.10
N ILE A 221 -25.10 -4.12 -3.28
CA ILE A 221 -23.72 -4.19 -3.75
C ILE A 221 -22.83 -3.62 -2.66
N ARG A 222 -21.87 -4.41 -2.19
CA ARG A 222 -20.82 -3.94 -1.28
C ARG A 222 -19.52 -3.81 -2.07
N ILE A 223 -18.95 -2.61 -2.05
CA ILE A 223 -17.65 -2.34 -2.68
C ILE A 223 -16.63 -2.13 -1.57
N LYS A 224 -15.45 -2.74 -1.73
CA LYS A 224 -14.27 -2.52 -0.89
C LYS A 224 -13.08 -2.18 -1.76
N LEU A 225 -12.23 -1.26 -1.29
CA LEU A 225 -10.91 -1.06 -1.88
C LEU A 225 -9.89 -1.90 -1.11
N LYS A 226 -9.13 -2.72 -1.82
CA LYS A 226 -8.11 -3.60 -1.24
C LYS A 226 -6.74 -3.43 -1.88
N ASP A 227 -5.70 -3.77 -1.13
CA ASP A 227 -4.37 -3.98 -1.69
C ASP A 227 -4.21 -5.40 -2.27
N ASP A 228 -3.03 -5.68 -2.80
CA ASP A 228 -2.60 -6.98 -3.32
C ASP A 228 -2.54 -8.08 -2.25
N LYS A 229 -2.40 -7.70 -0.97
CA LYS A 229 -2.44 -8.60 0.19
C LYS A 229 -3.86 -8.81 0.76
N GLY A 230 -4.87 -8.19 0.17
CA GLY A 230 -6.27 -8.30 0.57
C GLY A 230 -6.69 -7.44 1.77
N ASN A 231 -5.82 -6.57 2.28
CA ASN A 231 -6.13 -5.61 3.33
C ASN A 231 -7.09 -4.55 2.79
N THR A 232 -8.04 -4.12 3.63
CA THR A 232 -8.96 -3.04 3.23
C THR A 232 -8.26 -1.70 3.41
N LEU A 233 -8.18 -0.93 2.34
CA LEU A 233 -7.45 0.35 2.33
C LEU A 233 -8.34 1.50 2.83
N PRO A 234 -7.93 2.26 3.85
CA PRO A 234 -8.69 3.41 4.34
C PRO A 234 -8.55 4.62 3.41
N VAL A 235 -9.67 5.22 3.01
CA VAL A 235 -9.69 6.45 2.18
C VAL A 235 -9.99 7.74 2.96
N GLY A 236 -10.18 7.63 4.28
CA GLY A 236 -10.47 8.76 5.16
C GLY A 236 -11.75 9.49 4.74
N VAL A 237 -11.65 10.80 4.49
CA VAL A 237 -12.76 11.67 4.08
C VAL A 237 -12.94 11.77 2.56
N HIS A 238 -12.14 11.06 1.78
CA HIS A 238 -12.14 11.18 0.33
C HIS A 238 -13.21 10.29 -0.30
N ASN A 239 -13.83 10.79 -1.36
CA ASN A 239 -14.88 10.08 -2.08
C ASN A 239 -14.31 9.12 -3.12
N ILE A 240 -14.92 7.95 -3.24
CA ILE A 240 -14.75 7.03 -4.37
C ILE A 240 -15.97 7.20 -5.28
N ASN A 241 -15.76 7.38 -6.58
CA ASN A 241 -16.84 7.40 -7.57
C ASN A 241 -16.77 6.15 -8.42
N LEU A 242 -17.92 5.51 -8.65
CA LEU A 242 -18.03 4.30 -9.44
C LEU A 242 -19.28 4.35 -10.32
N VAL A 243 -19.11 4.10 -11.61
CA VAL A 243 -20.20 3.97 -12.57
C VAL A 243 -20.32 2.51 -12.96
N LEU A 244 -21.38 1.86 -12.51
CA LEU A 244 -21.72 0.47 -12.86
C LEU A 244 -22.82 0.45 -13.91
N LYS A 245 -22.62 -0.36 -14.95
CA LYS A 245 -23.63 -0.66 -15.97
C LYS A 245 -24.07 -2.11 -15.81
N ALA A 246 -25.36 -2.32 -15.53
CA ALA A 246 -25.96 -3.64 -15.40
C ALA A 246 -26.76 -3.98 -16.67
N TYR A 247 -26.60 -5.19 -17.18
CA TYR A 247 -27.32 -5.72 -18.32
C TYR A 247 -28.37 -6.73 -17.82
N LEU A 248 -29.62 -6.49 -18.17
CA LEU A 248 -30.74 -7.36 -17.82
C LEU A 248 -30.92 -8.45 -18.88
N SER A 249 -31.30 -9.65 -18.45
CA SER A 249 -31.77 -10.70 -19.35
C SER A 249 -33.10 -10.27 -19.97
N PRO A 250 -33.30 -10.44 -21.29
CA PRO A 250 -34.64 -10.43 -21.84
C PRO A 250 -35.43 -11.55 -21.13
N GLY A 251 -36.64 -11.20 -20.67
CA GLY A 251 -37.56 -12.12 -20.02
C GLY A 251 -38.22 -13.09 -20.98
#